data_AF-A0A1Y2IHY7-F1
#
_entry.id   AF-A0A1Y2IHY7-F1
#
_cell.length_a   1.000
_cell.length_b   1.000
_cell.length_c   1.000
_cell.angle_alpha   90.00
_cell.angle_beta   90.00
_cell.angle_gamma   90.00
#
_symmetry.space_group_name_H-M   'P 1'
#
loop_
_entity.id
_entity.type
_entity.pdbx_description
1 polymer ?
#
loop_
_entity_poly.entity_id
_entity_poly.type
_entity_poly.pdbx_seq_one_letter_code
_entity_poly.pdbx_strand_id
1 'polypeptide(L)'
;MSRPTASSPLIPRAANVFPGPTLLWRTGAILAAAGIVAGAFGSHGLQKKSGITPEKLHAWQTASSYAIYNGLALLLVSLHPRFAVHRFAGPAIAAGSALFSGSIFTLVLAGERWKWLGPVTPIGGSIMIAGYIALAL
;
A
#
# COMPACT_ATOMS: atom_id res chain seq x y z
N MET A 1 14.81 36.11 46.50
CA MET A 1 14.66 34.66 46.22
C MET A 1 13.81 34.50 44.97
N SER A 2 14.45 34.34 43.80
CA SER A 2 13.79 34.16 42.49
C SER A 2 13.39 32.70 42.29
N ARG A 3 12.13 32.47 41.91
CA ARG A 3 11.56 31.14 41.61
C ARG A 3 12.26 30.48 40.40
N PRO A 4 12.48 29.16 40.38
CA PRO A 4 12.93 28.47 39.18
C PRO A 4 11.82 28.48 38.13
N THR A 5 12.10 29.02 36.93
CA THR A 5 11.22 28.90 35.76
C THR A 5 11.34 27.49 35.20
N ALA A 6 10.22 26.80 35.03
CA ALA A 6 10.13 25.51 34.38
C ALA A 6 10.74 25.56 32.99
N SER A 7 11.89 24.92 32.80
CA SER A 7 12.41 24.59 31.48
C SER A 7 11.47 23.56 30.87
N SER A 8 10.61 23.98 29.94
CA SER A 8 9.83 23.07 29.10
C SER A 8 10.74 21.97 28.56
N PRO A 9 10.32 20.68 28.60
CA PRO A 9 11.08 19.64 27.94
C PRO A 9 11.16 20.01 26.46
N LEU A 10 12.39 20.05 25.94
CA LEU A 10 12.66 20.12 24.51
C LEU A 10 12.17 18.80 23.90
N ILE A 11 10.85 18.65 23.71
CA ILE A 11 10.32 17.65 22.81
C ILE A 11 10.87 18.06 21.45
N PRO A 12 11.79 17.29 20.84
CA PRO A 12 12.21 17.60 19.50
C PRO A 12 10.93 17.54 18.68
N ARG A 13 10.48 18.68 18.13
CA ARG A 13 9.48 18.66 17.07
C ARG A 13 9.98 17.61 16.10
N ALA A 14 9.25 16.52 15.94
CA ALA A 14 9.55 15.52 14.94
C ALA A 14 9.84 16.30 13.66
N ALA A 15 11.10 16.32 13.23
CA ALA A 15 11.45 16.94 11.97
C ALA A 15 10.47 16.36 10.95
N ASN A 16 9.93 17.19 10.07
CA ASN A 16 9.01 16.74 9.02
C ASN A 16 9.77 15.79 8.08
N VAL A 17 9.97 14.54 8.50
CA VAL A 17 10.56 13.50 7.70
C VAL A 17 9.41 12.93 6.88
N PHE A 18 9.53 13.08 5.57
CA PHE A 18 8.57 12.52 4.63
C PHE A 18 9.11 11.22 4.03
N PRO A 19 8.30 10.13 4.02
CA PRO A 19 7.03 10.01 4.75
C PRO A 19 7.28 9.84 6.26
N GLY A 20 6.35 10.34 7.07
CA GLY A 20 6.38 10.09 8.50
C GLY A 20 5.80 8.71 8.83
N PRO A 21 6.15 8.10 9.99
CA PRO A 21 5.61 6.81 10.43
C PRO A 21 4.08 6.76 10.41
N THR A 22 3.42 7.83 10.87
CA THR A 22 1.95 7.95 10.89
C THR A 22 1.33 7.89 9.49
N LEU A 23 2.00 8.43 8.47
CA LEU A 23 1.50 8.38 7.09
C LEU A 23 1.59 6.95 6.56
N LEU A 24 2.73 6.27 6.75
CA LEU A 24 2.89 4.87 6.36
C LEU A 24 1.87 3.96 7.04
N TRP A 25 1.61 4.17 8.34
CA TRP A 25 0.60 3.43 9.08
C TRP A 25 -0.80 3.59 8.46
N ARG A 26 -1.23 4.83 8.22
CA ARG A 26 -2.55 5.12 7.62
C ARG A 26 -2.68 4.50 6.24
N THR A 27 -1.66 4.63 5.40
CA THR A 27 -1.64 4.05 4.06
C THR A 27 -1.70 2.52 4.12
N GLY A 28 -0.94 1.90 5.02
CA GLY A 28 -0.97 0.45 5.24
C GLY A 28 -2.35 -0.05 5.66
N ALA A 29 -2.99 0.62 6.62
CA ALA A 29 -4.34 0.30 7.06
C ALA A 29 -5.37 0.42 5.92
N ILE A 30 -5.30 1.49 5.13
CA ILE A 30 -6.21 1.72 3.99
C ILE A 30 -6.01 0.64 2.92
N LEU A 31 -4.77 0.31 2.56
CA LEU A 31 -4.49 -0.73 1.56
C LEU A 31 -4.98 -2.11 2.04
N ALA A 32 -4.74 -2.45 3.31
CA ALA A 32 -5.22 -3.71 3.88
C ALA A 32 -6.75 -3.78 3.88
N ALA A 33 -7.43 -2.72 4.32
CA ALA A 33 -8.89 -2.65 4.30
C ALA A 33 -9.45 -2.73 2.88
N ALA A 34 -8.86 -2.00 1.93
CA ALA A 34 -9.25 -2.05 0.52
C ALA A 34 -9.10 -3.45 -0.07
N GLY A 35 -7.99 -4.13 0.24
CA GLY A 35 -7.77 -5.52 -0.14
C GLY A 35 -8.83 -6.46 0.43
N ILE A 36 -9.16 -6.36 1.73
CA ILE A 36 -10.19 -7.18 2.37
C ILE A 36 -11.56 -6.97 1.70
N VAL A 37 -11.95 -5.72 1.48
CA VAL A 37 -13.21 -5.37 0.79
C VAL A 37 -13.22 -5.94 -0.63
N ALA A 38 -12.12 -5.78 -1.38
CA ALA A 38 -11.99 -6.31 -2.73
C ALA A 38 -12.06 -7.84 -2.74
N GLY A 39 -11.40 -8.54 -1.81
CA GLY A 39 -11.45 -10.00 -1.70
C GLY A 39 -12.85 -10.53 -1.42
N ALA A 40 -13.55 -9.91 -0.45
CA ALA A 40 -14.94 -10.24 -0.14
C ALA A 40 -15.86 -9.98 -1.35
N PHE A 41 -15.70 -8.84 -2.02
CA PHE A 41 -16.43 -8.54 -3.25
C PHE A 41 -16.12 -9.58 -4.34
N GLY A 42 -14.88 -10.01 -4.48
CA GLY A 42 -14.45 -11.05 -5.42
C GLY A 42 -15.22 -12.35 -5.24
N SER A 43 -15.26 -12.86 -4.00
CA SER A 43 -15.84 -14.17 -3.66
C SER A 43 -17.37 -14.17 -3.60
N HIS A 44 -18.00 -13.05 -3.22
CA HIS A 44 -19.45 -13.01 -3.03
C HIS A 44 -20.21 -12.32 -4.16
N GLY A 45 -19.60 -11.31 -4.79
CA GLY A 45 -20.21 -10.46 -5.81
C GLY A 45 -19.68 -10.72 -7.22
N LEU A 46 -18.37 -10.51 -7.42
CA LEU A 46 -17.75 -10.53 -8.73
C LEU A 46 -17.86 -11.89 -9.43
N GLN A 47 -17.68 -12.99 -8.70
CA GLN A 47 -17.86 -14.35 -9.21
C GLN A 47 -19.22 -14.56 -9.89
N LYS A 48 -20.28 -13.88 -9.42
CA LYS A 48 -21.64 -14.03 -9.94
C LYS A 48 -21.93 -13.14 -11.15
N LYS A 49 -21.01 -12.25 -11.52
CA LYS A 49 -21.18 -11.30 -12.62
C LYS A 49 -20.94 -11.98 -13.97
N SER A 50 -21.85 -11.78 -14.91
CA SER A 50 -21.70 -12.27 -16.30
C SER A 50 -20.43 -11.72 -16.96
N GLY A 51 -19.71 -12.56 -17.71
CA GLY A 51 -18.48 -12.18 -18.41
C GLY A 51 -17.20 -12.19 -17.56
N ILE A 52 -17.29 -12.62 -16.29
CA ILE A 52 -16.13 -12.91 -15.45
C ILE A 52 -15.70 -14.35 -15.69
N THR A 53 -14.50 -14.51 -16.24
CA THR A 53 -13.86 -15.82 -16.43
C THR A 53 -13.10 -16.23 -15.16
N PRO A 54 -12.80 -17.53 -14.97
CA PRO A 54 -11.99 -18.00 -13.86
C PRO A 54 -10.63 -17.26 -13.75
N GLU A 55 -10.00 -16.94 -14.88
CA GLU A 55 -8.71 -16.24 -14.93
C GLU A 55 -8.84 -14.80 -14.43
N LYS A 56 -9.91 -14.09 -14.82
CA LYS A 56 -10.19 -12.73 -14.33
C LYS A 56 -10.47 -12.72 -12.84
N LEU A 57 -11.22 -13.71 -12.35
CA LEU A 57 -11.50 -13.86 -10.93
C LEU A 57 -10.21 -14.17 -10.14
N HIS A 58 -9.36 -15.04 -10.66
CA HIS A 58 -8.06 -15.34 -10.07
C HIS A 58 -7.14 -14.10 -10.03
N ALA A 59 -7.07 -13.34 -11.12
CA ALA A 59 -6.31 -12.09 -11.17
C ALA A 59 -6.84 -11.08 -10.14
N TRP A 60 -8.15 -10.94 -10.01
CA TRP A 60 -8.79 -10.12 -8.98
C TRP A 60 -8.38 -10.53 -7.56
N GLN A 61 -8.44 -11.82 -7.24
CA GLN A 61 -8.04 -12.32 -5.92
C GLN A 61 -6.55 -12.16 -5.65
N THR A 62 -5.72 -12.23 -6.69
CA THR A 62 -4.28 -11.91 -6.62
C THR A 62 -4.08 -10.45 -6.24
N ALA A 63 -4.73 -9.52 -6.95
CA ALA A 63 -4.65 -8.08 -6.65
C ALA A 63 -5.14 -7.75 -5.23
N SER A 64 -6.21 -8.39 -4.78
CA SER A 64 -6.71 -8.31 -3.40
C SER A 64 -5.64 -8.73 -2.39
N SER A 65 -5.07 -9.92 -2.57
CA SER A 65 -4.04 -10.47 -1.68
C SER A 65 -2.81 -9.57 -1.62
N TYR A 66 -2.37 -9.04 -2.77
CA TYR A 66 -1.24 -8.11 -2.82
C TYR A 66 -1.52 -6.79 -2.10
N ALA A 67 -2.74 -6.24 -2.18
CA ALA A 67 -3.11 -5.05 -1.41
C ALA A 67 -3.10 -5.32 0.11
N ILE A 68 -3.59 -6.49 0.54
CA ILE A 68 -3.56 -6.92 1.94
C ILE A 68 -2.11 -7.07 2.42
N TYR A 69 -1.29 -7.85 1.72
CA TYR A 69 0.08 -8.14 2.14
C TYR A 69 0.94 -6.89 2.23
N ASN A 70 0.85 -6.00 1.25
CA ASN A 70 1.61 -4.75 1.28
C ASN A 70 1.03 -3.74 2.29
N GLY A 71 -0.29 -3.75 2.50
CA GLY A 71 -0.91 -2.98 3.58
C GLY A 71 -0.36 -3.39 4.95
N LEU A 72 -0.32 -4.69 5.23
CA LEU A 72 0.27 -5.24 6.46
C LEU A 72 1.78 -4.96 6.55
N ALA A 73 2.51 -5.10 5.44
CA ALA A 73 3.93 -4.78 5.41
C ALA A 73 4.20 -3.31 5.76
N LEU A 74 3.39 -2.37 5.26
CA LEU A 74 3.53 -0.95 5.59
C LEU A 74 3.21 -0.65 7.06
N LEU A 75 2.24 -1.34 7.66
CA LEU A 75 2.01 -1.28 9.11
C LEU A 75 3.27 -1.71 9.86
N LEU A 76 3.89 -2.84 9.49
CA LEU A 76 5.12 -3.31 10.12
C LEU A 76 6.30 -2.35 9.91
N VAL A 77 6.51 -1.84 8.69
CA VAL A 77 7.56 -0.87 8.38
C VAL A 77 7.39 0.41 9.18
N SER A 78 6.16 0.89 9.35
CA SER A 78 5.87 2.11 10.10
C SER A 78 6.15 2.01 11.60
N LEU A 79 6.22 0.79 12.15
CA LEU A 79 6.61 0.55 13.54
C LEU A 79 8.12 0.45 13.74
N HIS A 80 8.90 0.25 12.66
CA HIS A 80 10.33 0.05 12.77
C HIS A 80 11.07 1.38 12.96
N PRO A 81 11.87 1.58 14.02
CA PRO A 81 12.44 2.89 14.39
C PRO A 81 13.34 3.48 13.30
N ARG A 82 14.10 2.64 12.58
CA ARG A 82 14.96 3.05 11.47
C ARG A 82 14.23 3.19 10.12
N PHE A 83 13.43 2.19 9.74
CA PHE A 83 12.86 2.11 8.39
C PHE A 83 11.53 2.86 8.23
N ALA A 84 10.84 3.22 9.32
CA ALA A 84 9.60 4.00 9.27
C ALA A 84 9.78 5.41 8.68
N VAL A 85 11.02 5.91 8.66
CA VAL A 85 11.40 7.22 8.11
C VAL A 85 12.18 7.11 6.80
N HIS A 86 12.30 5.89 6.24
CA HIS A 86 13.05 5.65 5.01
C HIS A 86 12.32 6.28 3.81
N ARG A 87 12.97 7.25 3.15
CA ARG A 87 12.35 8.13 2.14
C ARG A 87 11.87 7.43 0.87
N PHE A 88 12.42 6.25 0.55
CA PHE A 88 12.11 5.52 -0.69
C PHE A 88 11.30 4.23 -0.46
N ALA A 89 11.79 3.32 0.38
CA ALA A 89 11.18 2.02 0.67
C ALA A 89 9.65 2.06 0.93
N GLY A 90 9.20 2.75 1.98
CA GLY A 90 7.77 2.82 2.32
C GLY A 90 6.91 3.40 1.19
N PRO A 91 7.24 4.58 0.62
CA PRO A 91 6.53 5.14 -0.51
C PRO A 91 6.51 4.24 -1.75
N ALA A 92 7.61 3.57 -2.07
CA ALA A 92 7.71 2.65 -3.20
C ALA A 92 6.80 1.43 -3.01
N ILE A 93 6.78 0.81 -1.83
CA ILE A 93 5.87 -0.29 -1.51
C ILE A 93 4.41 0.16 -1.63
N ALA A 94 4.07 1.33 -1.08
CA ALA A 94 2.72 1.88 -1.14
C ALA A 94 2.26 2.19 -2.58
N ALA A 95 3.07 2.94 -3.34
CA ALA A 95 2.76 3.32 -4.71
C ALA A 95 2.74 2.10 -5.64
N GLY A 96 3.72 1.20 -5.50
CA GLY A 96 3.79 -0.03 -6.28
C GLY A 96 2.58 -0.94 -6.05
N SER A 97 2.15 -1.11 -4.78
CA SER A 97 0.94 -1.86 -4.44
C SER A 97 -0.32 -1.22 -5.02
N ALA A 98 -0.47 0.10 -4.90
CA ALA A 98 -1.62 0.81 -5.44
C ALA A 98 -1.71 0.69 -6.98
N LEU A 99 -0.58 0.83 -7.68
CA LEU A 99 -0.50 0.67 -9.13
C LEU A 99 -0.79 -0.77 -9.55
N PHE A 100 -0.15 -1.76 -8.91
CA PHE A 100 -0.29 -3.18 -9.23
C PHE A 100 -1.72 -3.68 -8.99
N SER A 101 -2.27 -3.47 -7.79
CA SER A 101 -3.59 -3.97 -7.45
C SER A 101 -4.69 -3.15 -8.13
N GLY A 102 -4.54 -1.82 -8.16
CA GLY A 102 -5.50 -0.91 -8.79
C GLY A 102 -5.65 -1.12 -10.29
N SER A 103 -4.54 -1.38 -11.02
CA SER A 103 -4.60 -1.67 -12.45
C SER A 103 -5.38 -2.96 -12.72
N ILE A 104 -5.10 -4.03 -11.98
CA ILE A 104 -5.80 -5.31 -12.14
C ILE A 104 -7.30 -5.16 -11.82
N PHE A 105 -7.66 -4.51 -10.71
CA PHE A 105 -9.07 -4.26 -10.39
C PHE A 105 -9.77 -3.51 -11.52
N THR A 106 -9.13 -2.47 -12.06
CA THR A 106 -9.68 -1.67 -13.16
C THR A 106 -9.82 -2.49 -14.44
N LEU A 107 -8.81 -3.28 -14.81
CA LEU A 107 -8.83 -4.14 -16.00
C LEU A 107 -9.92 -5.21 -15.92
N VAL A 108 -10.14 -5.79 -14.74
CA VAL A 108 -11.19 -6.79 -14.53
C VAL A 108 -12.58 -6.17 -14.63
N LEU A 109 -12.78 -4.96 -14.09
CA LEU A 109 -14.09 -4.29 -14.10
C LEU A 109 -14.43 -3.61 -15.43
N ALA A 110 -13.47 -2.94 -16.05
CA ALA A 110 -13.66 -2.08 -17.22
C ALA A 110 -13.27 -2.75 -18.55
N GLY A 111 -12.62 -3.91 -18.51
CA GLY A 111 -12.34 -4.75 -19.67
C GLY A 111 -11.58 -4.04 -20.79
N GLU A 112 -12.01 -4.26 -22.04
CA GLU A 112 -11.28 -3.85 -23.25
C GLU A 112 -11.02 -2.34 -23.35
N ARG A 113 -11.91 -1.53 -22.78
CA ARG A 113 -11.83 -0.06 -22.81
C ARG A 113 -10.57 0.47 -22.13
N TRP A 114 -9.96 -0.30 -21.22
CA TRP A 114 -8.81 0.13 -20.43
C TRP A 114 -7.60 -0.81 -20.58
N LYS A 115 -7.52 -1.58 -21.68
CA LYS A 115 -6.40 -2.50 -21.97
C LYS A 115 -5.02 -1.84 -21.89
N TRP A 116 -4.93 -0.54 -22.16
CA TRP A 116 -3.68 0.22 -22.05
C TRP A 116 -3.11 0.28 -20.62
N LEU A 117 -3.90 -0.06 -19.59
CA LEU A 117 -3.42 -0.23 -18.21
C LEU A 117 -2.63 -1.54 -18.00
N GLY A 118 -2.60 -2.46 -18.97
CA GLY A 118 -1.87 -3.73 -18.86
C GLY A 118 -0.41 -3.57 -18.42
N PRO A 119 0.38 -2.67 -19.03
CA PRO A 119 1.76 -2.40 -18.62
C PRO A 119 1.91 -1.75 -17.23
N VAL A 120 0.85 -1.18 -16.64
CA VAL A 120 0.92 -0.55 -15.31
C VAL A 120 1.15 -1.59 -14.22
N THR A 121 0.61 -2.81 -14.38
CA THR A 121 0.78 -3.91 -13.44
C THR A 121 2.26 -4.29 -13.23
N PRO A 122 3.05 -4.65 -14.27
CA PRO A 122 4.46 -4.99 -14.09
C PRO A 122 5.31 -3.80 -13.60
N ILE A 123 4.94 -2.56 -13.96
CA ILE A 123 5.61 -1.35 -13.44
C ILE A 123 5.37 -1.24 -11.93
N GLY A 124 4.11 -1.38 -11.48
CA GLY A 124 3.77 -1.38 -10.05
C GLY A 124 4.51 -2.46 -9.28
N GLY A 125 4.56 -3.69 -9.82
CA GLY A 125 5.32 -4.79 -9.25
C GLY A 125 6.81 -4.48 -9.13
N SER A 126 7.41 -3.89 -10.16
CA SER A 126 8.83 -3.50 -10.17
C SER A 126 9.15 -2.44 -9.12
N ILE A 127 8.29 -1.42 -8.98
CA ILE A 127 8.44 -0.37 -7.96
C ILE A 127 8.36 -0.96 -6.55
N MET A 128 7.43 -1.89 -6.32
CA MET A 128 7.27 -2.58 -5.05
C MET A 128 8.51 -3.42 -4.72
N ILE A 129 9.04 -4.19 -5.68
CA ILE A 129 10.30 -4.95 -5.52
C ILE A 129 11.46 -4.00 -5.15
N ALA A 130 11.60 -2.87 -5.84
CA ALA A 130 12.62 -1.88 -5.51
C ALA A 130 12.48 -1.34 -4.08
N GLY A 131 11.24 -1.15 -3.61
CA GLY A 131 10.96 -0.76 -2.24
C GLY A 131 11.43 -1.78 -1.19
N TYR A 132 11.20 -3.08 -1.44
CA TYR A 132 11.70 -4.15 -0.57
C TYR A 132 13.22 -4.30 -0.62
N ILE A 133 13.83 -4.18 -1.80
CA ILE A 133 15.30 -4.17 -1.94
C ILE A 133 15.89 -3.02 -1.11
N ALA A 134 15.28 -1.83 -1.16
CA ALA A 134 15.73 -0.71 -0.36
C ALA A 134 15.57 -0.90 1.17
N LEU A 135 14.67 -1.77 1.63
CA LEU A 135 14.62 -2.16 3.06
C LEU A 135 15.76 -3.10 3.46
N ALA A 136 16.30 -3.86 2.50
CA ALA A 136 17.37 -4.83 2.74
C ALA A 136 18.77 -4.19 2.77
N LEU A 137 18.92 -2.97 2.25
CA LEU A 137 20.17 -2.20 2.17
C LEU A 137 20.28 -1.19 3.33
#